data_AF-A0A9D6NZQ6-F1
#
_entry.id   AF-A0A9D6NZQ6-F1
#
_cell.length_a   1.000
_cell.length_b   1.000
_cell.length_c   1.000
_cell.angle_alpha   90.00
_cell.angle_beta   90.00
_cell.angle_gamma   90.00
#
_symmetry.space_group_name_H-M   'P 1'
#
loop_
_entity.id
_entity.type
_entity.pdbx_description
1 polymer ?
#
loop_
_entity_poly.entity_id
_entity_poly.type
_entity_poly.pdbx_seq_one_letter_code
_entity_poly.pdbx_strand_id
1 'polypeptide(L)'
;MRESTELRPHRRQHWLVNRSFQFRFVRAMVLVLFVMAAAAVLGIYAAIWFTLYSFELVNDRYLVALFNTVSWTVVLELILLVPVVTWLGILVTHKVAGPLVRIRAALFQMTQGNFDIHLTLRKGDALTDLAEDINRLATFLRSRSRS
;
A
#
# COMPACT_ATOMS: atom_id res chain seq x y z
N MET A 1 32.47 30.26 41.50
CA MET A 1 31.10 30.08 40.99
C MET A 1 31.19 29.84 39.49
N ARG A 2 31.11 28.60 39.04
CA ARG A 2 31.08 28.23 37.61
C ARG A 2 29.71 27.61 37.35
N GLU A 3 28.81 28.35 36.72
CA GLU A 3 27.57 27.80 36.20
C GLU A 3 27.92 26.96 34.97
N SER A 4 27.78 25.64 35.12
CA SER A 4 27.83 24.70 34.01
C SER A 4 26.50 24.74 33.27
N THR A 5 26.47 25.45 32.15
CA THR A 5 25.34 25.46 31.22
C THR A 5 25.19 24.07 30.60
N GLU A 6 24.23 23.29 31.09
CA GLU A 6 23.85 22.01 30.49
C GLU A 6 23.28 22.22 29.07
N LEU A 7 24.11 22.02 28.05
CA LEU A 7 23.66 21.92 26.67
C LEU A 7 22.96 20.57 26.47
N ARG A 8 21.63 20.56 26.63
CA ARG A 8 20.78 19.42 26.25
C ARG A 8 20.98 19.10 24.76
N PRO A 9 21.41 17.88 24.39
CA PRO A 9 21.58 17.53 22.99
C PRO A 9 20.21 17.43 22.32
N HIS A 10 19.90 18.41 21.47
CA HIS A 10 18.72 18.40 20.61
C HIS A 10 18.88 17.33 19.52
N ARG A 11 18.57 16.08 19.86
CA ARG A 11 18.53 14.98 18.88
C ARG A 11 17.22 15.07 18.09
N ARG A 12 17.17 15.98 17.12
CA ARG A 12 16.08 16.05 16.14
C ARG A 12 16.21 14.86 15.18
N GLN A 13 15.73 13.68 15.60
CA GLN A 13 15.53 12.59 14.66
C GLN A 13 14.30 12.90 13.81
N HIS A 14 14.55 13.27 12.57
CA HIS A 14 13.54 13.52 11.55
C HIS A 14 12.89 12.16 11.15
N TRP A 15 12.00 11.63 11.99
CA TRP A 15 11.26 10.37 11.81
C TRP A 15 10.11 10.48 10.79
N LEU A 16 10.30 11.25 9.72
CA LEU A 16 9.29 11.51 8.69
C LEU A 16 9.94 11.41 7.30
N VAL A 17 10.46 10.24 6.94
CA VAL A 17 10.95 9.98 5.57
C VAL A 17 10.44 8.64 5.07
N ASN A 18 9.22 8.65 4.52
CA ASN A 18 8.99 8.37 3.10
C ASN A 18 7.50 8.38 2.74
N ARG A 19 6.91 9.58 2.59
CA ARG A 19 5.65 9.74 1.83
C ARG A 19 5.83 9.33 0.35
N SER A 20 7.07 9.32 -0.16
CA SER A 20 7.41 9.03 -1.55
C SER A 20 7.17 7.57 -1.95
N PHE A 21 7.52 6.59 -1.09
CA PHE A 21 7.30 5.17 -1.38
C PHE A 21 5.82 4.82 -1.36
N GLN A 22 5.10 5.30 -0.34
CA GLN A 22 3.67 5.11 -0.22
C GLN A 22 2.91 5.76 -1.38
N PHE A 23 3.26 6.99 -1.76
CA PHE A 23 2.59 7.69 -2.86
C PHE A 23 2.83 7.00 -4.21
N ARG A 24 4.05 6.48 -4.45
CA ARG A 24 4.35 5.73 -5.67
C ARG A 24 3.52 4.44 -5.76
N PHE A 25 3.40 3.71 -4.65
CA PHE A 25 2.65 2.45 -4.61
C PHE A 25 1.14 2.67 -4.71
N VAL A 26 0.59 3.61 -3.93
CA VAL A 26 -0.84 3.96 -3.97
C VAL A 26 -1.23 4.51 -5.33
N ARG A 27 -0.42 5.39 -5.93
CA ARG A 27 -0.70 5.91 -7.28
C ARG A 27 -0.66 4.81 -8.34
N ALA A 28 0.30 3.89 -8.26
CA ALA A 28 0.36 2.74 -9.17
C ALA A 28 -0.86 1.82 -9.01
N MET A 29 -1.26 1.53 -7.78
CA MET A 29 -2.44 0.71 -7.47
C MET A 29 -3.73 1.35 -7.99
N VAL A 30 -3.93 2.65 -7.74
CA VAL A 30 -5.10 3.40 -8.25
C VAL A 30 -5.10 3.45 -9.78
N LEU A 31 -3.94 3.66 -10.41
CA LEU A 31 -3.83 3.66 -11.87
C LEU A 31 -4.21 2.28 -12.45
N VAL A 32 -3.70 1.19 -11.87
CA VAL A 32 -4.02 -0.17 -12.32
C VAL A 32 -5.52 -0.45 -12.14
N LEU A 33 -6.11 -0.10 -11.00
CA LEU A 33 -7.55 -0.26 -10.77
C LEU A 33 -8.37 0.54 -11.78
N PHE A 34 -7.97 1.77 -12.09
CA PHE A 34 -8.64 2.60 -13.09
C PHE A 34 -8.54 1.99 -14.49
N VAL A 35 -7.36 1.51 -14.89
CA VAL A 35 -7.16 0.84 -16.18
C VAL A 35 -7.99 -0.44 -16.27
N MET A 36 -8.05 -1.25 -15.20
CA MET A 36 -8.88 -2.45 -15.17
C MET A 36 -10.37 -2.12 -15.27
N ALA A 37 -10.84 -1.11 -14.54
CA ALA A 37 -12.24 -0.66 -14.60
C ALA A 37 -12.60 -0.15 -16.00
N ALA A 38 -11.73 0.66 -16.62
CA ALA A 38 -11.92 1.14 -17.98
C ALA A 38 -11.94 -0.02 -18.99
N ALA A 39 -11.01 -0.97 -18.88
CA ALA A 39 -10.97 -2.16 -19.72
C ALA A 39 -12.25 -3.01 -19.58
N ALA A 40 -12.77 -3.17 -18.36
CA ALA A 40 -14.03 -3.88 -18.12
C ALA A 40 -15.22 -3.18 -18.79
N VAL A 41 -15.35 -1.85 -18.62
CA VAL A 41 -16.42 -1.08 -19.26
C VAL A 41 -16.35 -1.15 -20.77
N LEU A 42 -15.15 -0.96 -21.35
CA LEU A 42 -14.94 -1.04 -22.80
C LEU A 42 -15.21 -2.46 -23.33
N GLY A 43 -14.79 -3.49 -22.59
CA GLY A 43 -15.02 -4.89 -22.93
C GLY A 43 -16.51 -5.24 -22.93
N ILE A 44 -17.26 -4.80 -21.92
CA ILE A 44 -18.72 -4.97 -21.85
C ILE A 44 -19.40 -4.27 -23.03
N TYR A 45 -19.04 -3.01 -23.27
CA TYR A 45 -19.59 -2.23 -24.39
C TYR A 45 -19.32 -2.92 -25.74
N ALA A 46 -18.08 -3.35 -25.98
CA ALA A 46 -17.70 -4.06 -27.20
C ALA A 46 -18.45 -5.40 -27.33
N ALA A 47 -18.58 -6.17 -26.25
CA ALA A 47 -19.29 -7.44 -26.25
C ALA A 47 -20.79 -7.27 -26.57
N ILE A 48 -21.43 -6.23 -26.03
CA ILE A 48 -22.83 -5.91 -26.33
C ILE A 48 -23.00 -5.55 -27.80
N TRP A 49 -22.19 -4.63 -28.32
CA TRP A 49 -22.26 -4.24 -29.73
C TRP A 49 -21.98 -5.39 -30.69
N PHE A 50 -20.97 -6.20 -30.39
CA PHE A 50 -20.66 -7.41 -31.15
C PHE A 50 -21.86 -8.35 -31.18
N THR A 51 -22.45 -8.66 -30.02
CA THR A 51 -23.62 -9.53 -29.90
C THR A 51 -24.82 -8.96 -30.68
N LEU A 52 -25.14 -7.68 -30.50
CA LEU A 52 -26.27 -7.06 -31.18
C LEU A 52 -26.11 -7.08 -32.71
N TYR A 53 -24.90 -6.87 -33.22
CA TYR A 53 -24.63 -6.89 -34.66
C TYR A 53 -24.63 -8.32 -35.23
N SER A 54 -23.97 -9.27 -34.55
CA SER A 54 -23.86 -10.65 -35.01
C SER A 54 -25.21 -11.37 -35.10
N PHE A 55 -26.18 -11.00 -34.25
CA PHE A 55 -27.50 -11.62 -34.23
C PHE A 55 -28.59 -10.74 -34.87
N GLU A 56 -28.24 -9.62 -35.51
CA GLU A 56 -29.17 -8.65 -36.11
C GLU A 56 -30.24 -8.11 -35.12
N LEU A 57 -29.95 -8.15 -33.82
CA LEU A 57 -30.87 -7.77 -32.74
C LEU A 57 -30.94 -6.26 -32.51
N VAL A 58 -30.22 -5.46 -33.32
CA VAL A 58 -30.16 -3.99 -33.20
C VAL A 58 -31.56 -3.34 -33.31
N ASN A 59 -32.47 -3.96 -34.07
CA ASN A 59 -33.83 -3.45 -34.26
C ASN A 59 -34.79 -3.84 -33.12
N ASP A 60 -34.41 -4.80 -32.26
CA ASP A 60 -35.24 -5.20 -31.13
C ASP A 60 -35.03 -4.23 -29.96
N ARG A 61 -35.98 -3.30 -29.84
CA ARG A 61 -35.94 -2.24 -28.82
C ARG A 61 -35.95 -2.78 -27.39
N TYR A 62 -36.55 -3.95 -27.14
CA TYR A 62 -36.61 -4.53 -25.79
C TYR A 62 -35.26 -5.09 -25.37
N LEU A 63 -34.58 -5.80 -26.28
CA LEU A 63 -33.24 -6.34 -26.01
C LEU A 63 -32.21 -5.22 -25.84
N VAL A 64 -32.23 -4.21 -26.70
CA VAL A 64 -31.34 -3.04 -26.58
C VAL A 64 -31.57 -2.31 -25.25
N ALA A 65 -32.83 -2.11 -24.84
CA ALA A 65 -33.15 -1.50 -23.56
C ALA A 65 -32.64 -2.34 -22.37
N LEU A 66 -32.86 -3.66 -22.39
CA LEU A 66 -32.37 -4.57 -21.36
C LEU A 66 -30.85 -4.51 -21.22
N PHE A 67 -30.11 -4.61 -22.34
CA PHE A 67 -28.64 -4.51 -22.33
C PHE A 67 -28.15 -3.17 -21.79
N ASN A 68 -28.81 -2.06 -22.16
CA ASN A 68 -28.46 -0.74 -21.66
C ASN A 68 -28.71 -0.62 -20.14
N THR A 69 -29.84 -1.10 -19.64
CA THR A 69 -30.14 -1.10 -18.19
C THR A 69 -29.13 -1.93 -17.41
N VAL A 70 -28.79 -3.13 -17.90
CA VAL A 70 -27.77 -3.99 -17.27
C VAL A 70 -26.39 -3.29 -17.29
N SER A 71 -26.02 -2.67 -18.42
CA SER A 71 -24.75 -1.94 -18.55
C SER A 71 -24.63 -0.81 -17.54
N TRP A 72 -25.68 0.02 -17.41
CA TRP A 72 -25.71 1.09 -16.43
C TRP A 72 -25.63 0.58 -14.99
N THR A 73 -26.28 -0.55 -14.71
CA THR A 73 -26.21 -1.20 -13.39
C THR A 73 -24.77 -1.62 -13.07
N VAL A 74 -24.08 -2.28 -14.02
CA VAL A 74 -22.68 -2.70 -13.84
C VAL A 74 -21.74 -1.50 -13.69
N VAL A 75 -21.93 -0.43 -14.49
CA VAL A 75 -21.13 0.80 -14.37
C VAL A 75 -21.32 1.43 -13.00
N LEU A 76 -22.55 1.50 -12.48
CA LEU A 76 -22.84 2.01 -11.14
C LEU A 76 -22.17 1.15 -10.05
N GLU A 77 -22.25 -0.17 -10.16
CA GLU A 77 -21.56 -1.08 -9.24
C GLU A 77 -20.04 -0.88 -9.24
N LEU A 78 -19.42 -0.73 -10.43
CA LEU A 78 -17.99 -0.46 -10.54
C LEU A 78 -17.60 0.87 -9.88
N ILE A 79 -18.40 1.92 -10.09
CA ILE A 79 -18.19 3.24 -9.45
C ILE A 79 -18.25 3.14 -7.93
N LEU A 80 -19.14 2.30 -7.38
CA LEU A 80 -19.25 2.07 -5.93
C LEU A 80 -18.12 1.18 -5.39
N LEU A 81 -17.66 0.21 -6.16
CA LEU A 81 -16.64 -0.75 -5.74
C LEU A 81 -15.23 -0.15 -5.73
N VAL A 82 -14.88 0.69 -6.71
CA VAL A 82 -13.53 1.29 -6.84
C VAL A 82 -13.08 2.05 -5.58
N PRO A 83 -13.89 2.93 -4.96
CA PRO A 83 -13.54 3.59 -3.71
C PRO A 83 -13.28 2.62 -2.55
N VAL A 84 -14.09 1.57 -2.44
CA VAL A 84 -13.96 0.56 -1.37
C VAL A 84 -12.65 -0.21 -1.51
N VAL A 85 -12.34 -0.68 -2.72
CA VAL A 85 -11.08 -1.40 -2.99
C VAL A 85 -9.88 -0.48 -2.79
N THR A 86 -9.97 0.77 -3.23
CA THR A 86 -8.91 1.77 -3.04
C THR A 86 -8.65 2.03 -1.56
N TRP A 87 -9.72 2.20 -0.77
CA TRP A 87 -9.64 2.39 0.67
C TRP A 87 -8.98 1.20 1.37
N LEU A 88 -9.43 -0.02 1.07
CA LEU A 88 -8.83 -1.25 1.61
C LEU A 88 -7.35 -1.38 1.25
N GLY A 89 -6.99 -1.11 -0.01
CA GLY A 89 -5.59 -1.15 -0.45
C GLY A 89 -4.71 -0.12 0.27
N ILE A 90 -5.22 1.07 0.56
CA ILE A 90 -4.52 2.08 1.36
C ILE A 90 -4.28 1.57 2.79
N LEU A 91 -5.28 0.97 3.43
CA LEU A 91 -5.15 0.40 4.78
C LEU A 91 -4.08 -0.69 4.82
N VAL A 92 -4.08 -1.60 3.86
CA VAL A 92 -3.07 -2.67 3.75
C VAL A 92 -1.67 -2.07 3.51
N THR A 93 -1.55 -1.11 2.61
CA THR A 93 -0.27 -0.45 2.31
C THR A 93 0.30 0.24 3.56
N HIS A 94 -0.54 0.88 4.36
CA HIS A 94 -0.12 1.52 5.62
C HIS A 94 0.43 0.52 6.63
N LYS A 95 -0.19 -0.65 6.76
CA LYS A 95 0.26 -1.72 7.67
C LYS A 95 1.64 -2.28 7.30
N VAL A 96 2.08 -2.15 6.05
CA VAL A 96 3.40 -2.63 5.59
C VAL A 96 4.43 -1.50 5.54
N ALA A 97 4.06 -0.35 4.98
CA ALA A 97 4.99 0.77 4.75
C ALA A 97 5.51 1.38 6.07
N GLY A 98 4.66 1.48 7.09
CA GLY A 98 5.06 1.99 8.41
C GLY A 98 6.17 1.16 9.07
N PRO A 99 5.99 -0.16 9.22
CA PRO A 99 7.02 -1.08 9.71
C PRO A 99 8.31 -1.08 8.92
N LEU A 100 8.22 -1.02 7.59
CA LEU A 100 9.39 -1.08 6.72
C LEU A 100 10.36 0.09 6.97
N VAL A 101 9.84 1.27 7.29
CA VAL A 101 10.65 2.44 7.66
C VAL A 101 11.39 2.19 8.97
N ARG A 102 10.72 1.61 9.98
CA ARG A 102 11.34 1.26 11.26
C ARG A 102 12.43 0.20 11.10
N ILE A 103 12.14 -0.84 10.30
CA ILE A 103 13.09 -1.89 9.95
C ILE A 103 14.34 -1.30 9.27
N ARG A 104 14.15 -0.44 8.26
CA ARG A 104 15.28 0.20 7.56
C ARG A 104 16.14 1.02 8.52
N ALA A 105 15.52 1.78 9.42
CA ALA A 105 16.25 2.58 10.41
C ALA A 105 17.04 1.70 11.40
N ALA A 106 16.47 0.58 11.85
CA ALA A 106 17.14 -0.41 12.70
C ALA A 106 18.35 -1.03 12.00
N LEU A 107 18.16 -1.53 10.78
CA LEU A 107 19.26 -2.10 9.97
C LEU A 107 20.37 -1.08 9.73
N PHE A 108 20.04 0.17 9.43
CA PHE A 108 21.03 1.22 9.25
C PHE A 108 21.86 1.48 10.53
N GLN A 109 21.25 1.44 11.71
CA GLN A 109 22.01 1.53 12.96
C GLN A 109 22.94 0.33 13.17
N MET A 110 22.50 -0.88 12.81
CA MET A 110 23.35 -2.08 12.86
C MET A 110 24.55 -1.95 11.91
N THR A 111 24.37 -1.37 10.72
CA THR A 111 25.50 -1.11 9.79
C THR A 111 26.53 -0.12 10.34
N GLN A 112 26.17 0.68 11.34
CA GLN A 112 27.08 1.58 12.06
C GLN A 112 27.73 0.92 13.28
N GLY A 113 27.54 -0.39 13.48
CA GLY A 113 28.06 -1.12 14.63
C GLY A 113 27.21 -1.00 15.89
N ASN A 114 26.05 -0.33 15.84
CA ASN A 114 25.13 -0.27 16.96
C ASN A 114 24.20 -1.50 16.96
N PHE A 115 24.57 -2.51 17.75
CA PHE A 115 23.78 -3.73 17.95
C PHE A 115 22.91 -3.70 19.22
N ASP A 116 22.90 -2.60 19.97
CA ASP A 116 22.06 -2.43 21.17
C ASP A 116 20.67 -1.88 20.79
N ILE A 117 20.08 -2.44 19.75
CA ILE A 117 18.78 -2.03 19.23
C ILE A 117 17.73 -3.11 19.53
N HIS A 118 16.53 -2.65 19.89
CA HIS A 118 15.36 -3.50 20.03
C HIS A 118 14.22 -2.93 19.19
N LEU A 119 13.99 -3.53 18.03
CA LEU A 119 12.97 -3.15 17.07
C LEU A 119 11.60 -3.70 17.51
N THR A 120 10.68 -2.80 17.84
CA THR A 120 9.29 -3.15 18.14
C THR A 120 8.34 -2.48 17.15
N LEU A 121 7.49 -3.29 16.52
CA LEU A 121 6.40 -2.82 15.64
C LEU A 121 5.09 -2.67 16.43
N ARG A 122 4.13 -1.92 15.88
CA ARG A 122 2.83 -1.72 16.55
C ARG A 122 1.98 -2.98 16.43
N LYS A 123 1.04 -3.19 17.36
CA LYS A 123 0.07 -4.29 17.25
C LYS A 123 -0.74 -4.15 15.95
N GLY A 124 -0.76 -5.21 15.14
CA GLY A 124 -1.49 -5.24 13.86
C GLY A 124 -0.72 -4.66 12.66
N ASP A 125 0.52 -4.22 12.87
CA ASP A 125 1.47 -3.98 11.78
C ASP A 125 1.85 -5.31 11.11
N ALA A 126 2.11 -5.26 9.81
CA ALA A 126 2.72 -6.39 9.13
C ALA A 126 4.21 -6.49 9.51
N LEU A 127 4.82 -7.66 9.31
CA LEU A 127 6.27 -7.90 9.48
C LEU A 127 6.77 -7.97 10.94
N THR A 128 5.90 -8.28 11.91
CA THR A 128 6.30 -8.52 13.31
C THR A 128 7.36 -9.60 13.44
N ASP A 129 7.22 -10.69 12.67
CA ASP A 129 8.13 -11.83 12.72
C ASP A 129 9.52 -11.44 12.20
N LEU A 130 9.56 -10.66 11.11
CA LEU A 130 10.82 -10.10 10.59
C LEU A 130 11.48 -9.15 11.59
N ALA A 131 10.70 -8.37 12.34
CA ALA A 131 11.25 -7.52 13.38
C ALA A 131 11.88 -8.35 14.51
N GLU A 132 11.27 -9.49 14.86
CA GLU A 132 11.82 -10.42 15.84
C GLU A 132 13.14 -11.05 15.34
N ASP A 133 13.19 -11.49 14.08
CA ASP A 133 14.40 -12.04 13.47
C ASP A 133 15.56 -11.03 13.45
N ILE A 134 15.26 -9.76 13.16
CA ILE A 134 16.25 -8.67 13.22
C ILE A 134 16.75 -8.47 14.65
N ASN A 135 15.87 -8.55 15.66
CA ASN A 135 16.28 -8.46 17.07
C ASN A 135 17.20 -9.62 17.48
N ARG A 136 16.90 -10.84 17.01
CA ARG A 136 17.74 -12.01 17.24
C ARG A 136 19.12 -11.83 16.60
N LEU A 137 19.16 -11.33 15.37
CA LEU A 137 20.42 -11.01 14.67
C LEU A 137 21.23 -9.94 15.41
N ALA A 138 20.59 -8.84 15.84
CA ALA A 138 21.27 -7.79 16.61
C ALA A 138 21.87 -8.35 17.90
N THR A 139 21.13 -9.21 18.61
CA THR A 139 21.60 -9.86 19.83
C THR A 139 22.82 -10.75 19.56
N PHE A 140 22.78 -11.54 18.49
CA PHE A 140 23.91 -12.40 18.08
C PHE A 140 25.16 -11.60 17.69
N LEU A 141 25.00 -10.51 16.94
CA LEU A 141 26.13 -9.65 16.55
C LEU A 141 26.71 -8.93 17.78
N ARG A 142 25.86 -8.50 18.72
CA ARG A 142 26.30 -7.88 19.97
C ARG A 142 27.12 -8.83 20.83
N SER A 143 26.75 -10.11 20.91
CA SER A 143 27.54 -11.10 21.66
C SER A 143 28.90 -11.33 21.02
N ARG A 144 28.98 -11.29 19.68
CA ARG A 144 30.25 -11.49 18.96
C ARG A 144 31.16 -10.26 18.95
N SER A 145 30.61 -9.06 19.02
CA SER A 145 31.42 -7.83 19.07
C SER A 145 32.03 -7.56 20.45
N ARG A 146 31.62 -8.32 21.49
CA ARG A 146 32.09 -8.20 22.87
C ARG A 146 33.10 -9.28 23.26
N SER A 147 33.31 -10.29 22.41
CA SER A 147 34.39 -11.29 22.52
C SER A 147 35.60 -10.85 21.72
#